data_AF-A0A7C6DKJ9-F1
#
_entry.id   AF-A0A7C6DKJ9-F1
#
_cell.length_a   1.000
_cell.length_b   1.000
_cell.length_c   1.000
_cell.angle_alpha   90.00
_cell.angle_beta   90.00
_cell.angle_gamma   90.00
#
_symmetry.space_group_name_H-M   'P 1'
#
loop_
_entity.id
_entity.type
_entity.pdbx_description
1 polymer ?
#
loop_
_entity_poly.entity_id
_entity_poly.type
_entity_poly.pdbx_seq_one_letter_code
_entity_poly.pdbx_strand_id
1 'polypeptide(L)'
;WNGIPVKVTLSPDLQLGQHHRPKCVAFDLAVECERPVEFTLKLRLPWWLAGAPTIAIDGEAQTAPHAPSTWWSMRRAWNRNSIHVELPRGLHSVPLPDEPDTVAFMDGPVVLAGLCDAEVMLYGDKDRPETILVPDNEREWRTWRPGYRTRDQERGIRFVPLYEIVNERYTTYFPVRKRG
;
A
#
# COMPACT_ATOMS: atom_id res chain seq x y z
N TRP A 1 13.53 25.76 -27.40
CA TRP A 1 13.30 24.32 -27.18
C TRP A 1 12.13 23.89 -28.06
N ASN A 2 12.34 23.01 -29.04
CA ASN A 2 11.30 22.52 -29.97
C ASN A 2 10.69 21.18 -29.49
N GLY A 3 10.48 21.02 -28.18
CA GLY A 3 9.87 19.82 -27.62
C GLY A 3 8.37 19.76 -27.91
N ILE A 4 7.82 18.56 -28.04
CA ILE A 4 6.36 18.36 -28.04
C ILE A 4 5.93 18.28 -26.57
N PRO A 5 5.02 19.15 -26.09
CA PRO A 5 4.51 19.07 -24.73
C PRO A 5 3.80 17.73 -24.50
N VAL A 6 4.11 17.10 -23.37
CA VAL A 6 3.44 15.88 -22.88
C VAL A 6 2.82 16.22 -21.54
N LYS A 7 1.51 16.03 -21.41
CA LYS A 7 0.80 16.15 -20.14
C LYS A 7 0.50 14.75 -19.61
N VAL A 8 0.84 14.52 -18.34
CA VAL A 8 0.51 13.28 -17.63
C VAL A 8 -0.31 13.65 -16.41
N THR A 9 -1.51 13.10 -16.29
CA THR A 9 -2.41 13.32 -15.15
C THR A 9 -2.57 12.03 -14.38
N LEU A 10 -2.32 12.04 -13.08
CA LEU A 10 -2.60 10.92 -12.18
C LEU A 10 -3.89 11.19 -11.42
N SER A 11 -4.83 10.25 -11.47
CA SER A 11 -6.08 10.29 -10.70
C SER A 11 -6.16 9.06 -9.80
N PRO A 12 -6.36 9.20 -8.48
CA PRO A 12 -6.56 8.06 -7.60
C PRO A 12 -7.85 7.31 -7.95
N ASP A 13 -7.81 5.99 -8.00
CA ASP A 13 -8.99 5.14 -7.96
C ASP A 13 -9.20 4.68 -6.52
N LEU A 14 -10.25 5.22 -5.89
CA LEU A 14 -10.60 4.90 -4.51
C LEU A 14 -11.34 3.56 -4.36
N GLN A 15 -11.67 2.91 -5.48
CA GLN A 15 -12.30 1.59 -5.53
C GLN A 15 -13.59 1.51 -4.69
N LEU A 16 -14.40 2.57 -4.73
CA LEU A 16 -15.60 2.74 -3.86
C LEU A 16 -16.72 1.72 -4.15
N GLY A 17 -16.67 1.09 -5.32
CA GLY A 17 -17.61 0.05 -5.75
C GLY A 17 -17.32 -1.35 -5.19
N GLN A 18 -16.18 -1.55 -4.52
CA GLN A 18 -15.84 -2.85 -3.93
C GLN A 18 -16.68 -3.17 -2.69
N HIS A 19 -16.90 -4.46 -2.42
CA HIS A 19 -17.61 -4.94 -1.22
C HIS A 19 -16.72 -4.97 0.02
N HIS A 20 -15.42 -5.19 -0.18
CA HIS A 20 -14.42 -5.27 0.89
C HIS A 20 -13.36 -4.19 0.72
N ARG A 21 -12.65 -3.91 1.82
CA ARG A 21 -11.53 -2.97 1.81
C ARG A 21 -10.55 -3.27 0.65
N PRO A 22 -10.13 -2.27 -0.14
CA PRO A 22 -9.18 -2.46 -1.22
C PRO A 22 -7.86 -3.04 -0.73
N LYS A 23 -7.40 -4.07 -1.43
CA LYS A 23 -6.13 -4.78 -1.20
C LYS A 23 -5.00 -4.30 -2.11
N CYS A 24 -5.19 -3.18 -2.79
CA CYS A 24 -4.20 -2.54 -3.63
C CYS A 24 -4.29 -1.02 -3.48
N VAL A 25 -3.27 -0.33 -3.98
CA VAL A 25 -3.34 1.09 -4.33
C VAL A 25 -3.66 1.15 -5.82
N ALA A 26 -4.76 1.80 -6.20
CA ALA A 26 -5.17 1.93 -7.59
C ALA A 26 -5.16 3.39 -8.05
N PHE A 27 -4.78 3.61 -9.30
CA PHE A 27 -4.81 4.93 -9.94
C PHE A 27 -4.79 4.82 -11.46
N ASP A 28 -5.29 5.86 -12.11
CA ASP A 28 -5.22 6.03 -13.55
C ASP A 28 -4.19 7.10 -13.92
N LEU A 29 -3.44 6.84 -14.98
CA LEU A 29 -2.62 7.82 -15.67
C LEU A 29 -3.23 8.14 -17.03
N ALA A 30 -3.49 9.41 -17.30
CA ALA A 30 -3.84 9.89 -18.63
C ALA A 30 -2.63 10.58 -19.26
N VAL A 31 -2.19 10.08 -20.42
CA VAL A 31 -1.13 10.68 -21.22
C VAL A 31 -1.75 11.42 -22.40
N GLU A 32 -1.46 12.73 -22.50
CA GLU A 32 -2.00 13.64 -23.51
C GLU A 32 -0.87 14.38 -24.24
N CYS A 33 -0.84 14.28 -25.57
CA CYS A 33 0.08 14.98 -26.47
C CYS A 33 -0.67 15.45 -27.73
N GLU A 34 -0.22 16.54 -28.37
CA GLU A 34 -0.86 17.05 -29.60
C GLU A 34 -0.72 16.12 -30.81
N ARG A 35 0.34 15.30 -30.83
CA ARG A 35 0.62 14.26 -31.84
C ARG A 35 1.33 13.09 -31.17
N PRO A 36 1.38 11.89 -31.77
CA PRO A 36 2.09 10.75 -31.18
C PRO A 36 3.55 11.08 -30.87
N VAL A 37 3.99 10.80 -29.64
CA VAL A 37 5.37 11.01 -29.17
C VAL A 37 5.91 9.70 -28.62
N GLU A 38 7.05 9.23 -29.14
CA GLU A 38 7.71 8.06 -28.60
C GLU A 38 8.51 8.41 -27.35
N PHE A 39 8.19 7.76 -26.23
CA PHE A 39 9.00 7.82 -25.02
C PHE A 39 8.77 6.59 -24.12
N THR A 40 9.67 6.39 -23.16
CA THR A 40 9.55 5.34 -22.15
C THR A 40 8.85 5.89 -20.91
N LEU A 41 7.67 5.36 -20.59
CA LEU A 41 7.00 5.59 -19.32
C LEU A 41 7.50 4.56 -18.31
N LYS A 42 7.96 5.03 -17.14
CA LYS A 42 8.44 4.17 -16.05
C LYS A 42 7.53 4.30 -14.83
N LEU A 43 6.93 3.18 -14.42
CA LEU A 43 6.12 3.07 -13.21
C LEU A 43 6.94 2.42 -12.10
N ARG A 44 7.00 3.04 -10.93
CA ARG A 44 7.67 2.48 -9.76
C ARG A 44 6.91 1.24 -9.29
N LEU A 45 7.63 0.14 -9.06
CA LEU A 45 7.12 -1.10 -8.44
C LEU A 45 7.68 -1.22 -7.01
N PRO A 46 6.97 -0.69 -5.99
CA PRO A 46 7.53 -0.49 -4.66
C PRO A 46 7.97 -1.78 -3.96
N TRP A 47 8.82 -1.65 -2.93
CA TRP A 47 9.28 -2.82 -2.17
C TRP A 47 8.15 -3.56 -1.45
N TRP A 48 7.10 -2.83 -1.06
CA TRP A 48 5.98 -3.34 -0.26
C TRP A 48 4.94 -4.13 -1.08
N LEU A 49 5.16 -4.31 -2.39
CA LEU A 49 4.23 -5.04 -3.24
C LEU A 49 3.95 -6.43 -2.67
N ALA A 50 2.68 -6.70 -2.38
CA ALA A 50 2.21 -7.97 -1.84
C ALA A 50 1.93 -9.03 -2.92
N GLY A 51 2.25 -8.73 -4.18
CA GLY A 51 2.02 -9.60 -5.33
C GLY A 51 2.23 -8.87 -6.65
N ALA A 52 1.85 -9.53 -7.74
CA ALA A 52 2.00 -8.98 -9.10
C ALA A 52 1.10 -7.76 -9.31
N PRO A 53 1.65 -6.64 -9.84
CA PRO A 53 0.85 -5.48 -10.19
C PRO A 53 -0.06 -5.77 -11.39
N THR A 54 -1.24 -5.16 -11.39
CA THR A 54 -2.11 -5.12 -12.57
C THR A 54 -1.83 -3.82 -13.31
N ILE A 55 -1.47 -3.90 -14.59
CA ILE A 55 -1.27 -2.72 -15.45
C ILE A 55 -2.04 -2.96 -16.74
N ALA A 56 -2.94 -2.05 -17.10
CA ALA A 56 -3.65 -2.07 -18.37
C ALA A 56 -3.45 -0.74 -19.10
N ILE A 57 -3.23 -0.81 -20.41
CA ILE A 57 -3.19 0.39 -21.28
C ILE A 57 -4.40 0.32 -22.19
N ASP A 58 -5.25 1.35 -22.17
CA ASP A 58 -6.48 1.42 -22.96
C ASP A 58 -7.38 0.19 -22.80
N GLY A 59 -7.40 -0.38 -21.59
CA GLY A 59 -8.16 -1.59 -21.24
C GLY A 59 -7.45 -2.91 -21.54
N GLU A 60 -6.31 -2.91 -22.25
CA GLU A 60 -5.55 -4.11 -22.55
C GLU A 60 -4.51 -4.41 -21.48
N ALA A 61 -4.59 -5.59 -20.86
CA ALA A 61 -3.67 -6.04 -19.84
C ALA A 61 -2.23 -6.16 -20.37
N GLN A 62 -1.27 -5.70 -19.58
CA GLN A 62 0.16 -5.73 -19.90
C GLN A 62 0.89 -6.73 -19.02
N THR A 63 1.88 -7.43 -19.59
CA THR A 63 2.80 -8.22 -18.78
C THR A 63 3.64 -7.29 -17.91
N ALA A 64 3.62 -7.54 -16.59
CA ALA A 64 4.34 -6.74 -15.62
C ALA A 64 5.20 -7.63 -14.71
N PRO A 65 6.36 -8.12 -15.19
CA PRO A 65 7.33 -8.75 -14.31
C PRO A 65 7.69 -7.75 -13.21
N HIS A 66 7.69 -8.22 -11.97
CA HIS A 66 7.89 -7.36 -10.81
C HIS A 66 8.95 -7.96 -9.89
N ALA A 67 9.74 -7.07 -9.32
CA ALA A 67 10.59 -7.37 -8.18
C ALA A 67 10.54 -6.18 -7.23
N PRO A 68 10.80 -6.39 -5.93
CA PRO A 68 10.85 -5.31 -4.96
C PRO A 68 11.80 -4.21 -5.43
N SER A 69 11.35 -2.97 -5.27
CA SER A 69 12.15 -1.79 -5.58
C SER A 69 12.57 -1.59 -7.05
N THR A 70 11.76 -2.08 -8.00
CA THR A 70 12.03 -1.96 -9.45
C THR A 70 11.08 -0.98 -10.17
N TRP A 71 11.10 -1.04 -11.50
CA TRP A 71 10.28 -0.23 -12.40
C TRP A 71 9.66 -1.11 -13.49
N TRP A 72 8.38 -0.94 -13.75
CA TRP A 72 7.78 -1.38 -15.01
C TRP A 72 8.04 -0.30 -16.05
N SER A 73 8.54 -0.68 -17.22
CA SER A 73 8.95 0.26 -18.27
C SER A 73 8.26 -0.08 -19.58
N MET A 74 7.61 0.92 -20.20
CA MET A 74 6.94 0.77 -21.49
C MET A 74 7.39 1.87 -22.45
N ARG A 75 8.08 1.47 -23.52
CA ARG A 75 8.43 2.36 -24.62
C ARG A 75 7.45 2.16 -25.77
N ARG A 76 6.74 3.22 -26.12
CA ARG A 76 5.83 3.26 -27.28
C ARG A 76 5.58 4.70 -27.71
N ALA A 77 4.91 4.86 -28.84
CA ALA A 77 4.28 6.13 -29.19
C ALA A 77 3.03 6.34 -28.34
N TRP A 78 3.00 7.46 -27.61
CA TRP A 78 1.89 7.88 -26.76
C TRP A 78 1.18 9.08 -27.37
N ASN A 79 -0.14 9.18 -27.19
CA ASN A 79 -0.90 10.35 -27.62
C ASN A 79 -2.06 10.69 -26.68
N ARG A 80 -3.06 9.82 -26.62
CA ARG A 80 -4.26 9.94 -25.78
C ARG A 80 -4.54 8.56 -25.22
N ASN A 81 -3.67 8.14 -24.31
CA ASN A 81 -3.72 6.80 -23.73
C ASN A 81 -4.08 6.89 -22.25
N SER A 82 -4.84 5.90 -21.81
CA SER A 82 -5.19 5.65 -20.42
C SER A 82 -4.36 4.48 -19.90
N ILE A 83 -3.82 4.59 -18.69
CA ILE A 83 -3.10 3.52 -18.03
C ILE A 83 -3.73 3.31 -16.67
N HIS A 84 -4.38 2.17 -16.47
CA HIS A 84 -4.89 1.76 -15.16
C HIS A 84 -3.83 0.92 -14.44
N VAL A 85 -3.58 1.24 -13.18
CA VAL A 85 -2.55 0.59 -12.36
C VAL A 85 -3.14 0.17 -11.03
N GLU A 86 -2.99 -1.10 -10.67
CA GLU A 86 -3.23 -1.61 -9.32
C GLU A 86 -1.93 -2.18 -8.74
N LEU A 87 -1.54 -1.70 -7.57
CA LEU A 87 -0.37 -2.16 -6.83
C LEU A 87 -0.82 -2.91 -5.57
N PRO A 88 -0.78 -4.27 -5.55
CA PRO A 88 -1.18 -5.04 -4.38
C PRO A 88 -0.41 -4.64 -3.13
N ARG A 89 -1.13 -4.41 -2.04
CA ARG A 89 -0.59 -4.02 -0.74
C ARG A 89 -1.05 -5.01 0.32
N GLY A 90 -0.28 -5.12 1.39
CA GLY A 90 -0.57 -6.01 2.50
C GLY A 90 0.16 -5.58 3.76
N LEU A 91 -0.10 -6.31 4.85
CA LEU A 91 0.59 -6.11 6.11
C LEU A 91 2.05 -6.59 6.01
N HIS A 92 2.96 -5.77 6.52
CA HIS A 92 4.38 -6.08 6.67
C HIS A 92 4.81 -5.83 8.11
N SER A 93 5.69 -6.68 8.64
CA SER A 93 6.43 -6.43 9.86
C SER A 93 7.81 -5.88 9.54
N VAL A 94 8.22 -4.80 10.19
CA VAL A 94 9.56 -4.22 10.05
C VAL A 94 10.29 -4.31 11.38
N PRO A 95 11.28 -5.22 11.52
CA PRO A 95 12.01 -5.42 12.77
C PRO A 95 12.96 -4.25 13.07
N LEU A 96 13.22 -4.00 14.35
CA LEU A 96 14.38 -3.20 14.76
C LEU A 96 15.68 -3.95 14.40
N PRO A 97 16.71 -3.23 13.92
CA PRO A 97 18.00 -3.86 13.59
C PRO A 97 18.64 -4.60 14.76
N ASP A 98 18.57 -4.04 15.97
CA ASP A 98 19.22 -4.58 17.16
C ASP A 98 18.30 -5.50 17.99
N GLU A 99 16.99 -5.47 17.74
CA GLU A 99 15.99 -6.29 18.44
C GLU A 99 14.96 -6.87 17.44
N PRO A 100 15.32 -7.95 16.72
CA PRO A 100 14.52 -8.44 15.59
C PRO A 100 13.12 -8.98 15.93
N ASP A 101 12.85 -9.26 17.20
CA ASP A 101 11.53 -9.67 17.70
C ASP A 101 10.64 -8.47 18.07
N THR A 102 11.18 -7.25 18.02
CA THR A 102 10.44 -6.00 18.20
C THR A 102 10.19 -5.35 16.85
N VAL A 103 8.93 -5.33 16.41
CA VAL A 103 8.56 -4.96 15.04
C VAL A 103 7.57 -3.80 15.01
N ALA A 104 7.68 -2.98 13.96
CA ALA A 104 6.62 -2.07 13.53
C ALA A 104 5.75 -2.76 12.47
N PHE A 105 4.49 -2.35 12.38
CA PHE A 105 3.57 -2.84 11.35
C PHE A 105 3.36 -1.78 10.27
N MET A 106 3.33 -2.21 9.02
CA MET A 106 3.00 -1.37 7.87
C MET A 106 1.91 -2.03 7.04
N ASP A 107 1.10 -1.22 6.35
CA ASP A 107 0.15 -1.69 5.35
C ASP A 107 0.45 -1.02 4.01
N GLY A 108 1.09 -1.77 3.12
CA GLY A 108 1.80 -1.20 1.97
C GLY A 108 2.89 -0.21 2.44
N PRO A 109 2.90 1.05 1.96
CA PRO A 109 3.87 2.05 2.38
C PRO A 109 3.55 2.72 3.72
N VAL A 110 2.36 2.47 4.29
CA VAL A 110 1.85 3.25 5.43
C VAL A 110 2.26 2.59 6.73
N VAL A 111 2.99 3.33 7.58
CA VAL A 111 3.30 2.90 8.95
C VAL A 111 2.04 2.96 9.81
N LEU A 112 1.79 1.89 10.57
CA LEU A 112 0.72 1.81 11.55
C LEU A 112 1.27 2.04 12.95
N ALA A 113 0.52 2.79 13.75
CA ALA A 113 0.82 3.04 15.16
C ALA A 113 -0.31 2.47 16.02
N GLY A 114 0.06 1.72 17.06
CA GLY A 114 -0.89 1.17 18.01
C GLY A 114 -1.21 2.20 19.08
N LEU A 115 -2.51 2.45 19.28
CA LEU A 115 -3.02 3.39 20.27
C LEU A 115 -2.99 2.73 21.65
N CYS A 116 -1.91 2.96 22.40
CA CYS A 116 -1.71 2.49 23.76
C CYS A 116 -0.77 3.45 24.53
N ASP A 117 -0.81 3.37 25.85
CA ASP A 117 -0.09 4.25 26.77
C ASP A 117 1.17 3.60 27.39
N ALA A 118 1.43 2.34 27.05
CA ALA A 118 2.59 1.58 27.50
C ALA A 118 3.02 0.58 26.42
N GLU A 119 4.23 0.05 26.57
CA GLU A 119 4.71 -1.09 25.78
C GLU A 119 3.87 -2.34 26.10
N VAL A 120 3.47 -3.06 25.06
CA VAL A 120 2.66 -4.28 25.17
C VAL A 120 3.30 -5.37 24.31
N MET A 121 3.47 -6.56 24.88
CA MET A 121 3.87 -7.74 24.13
C MET A 121 2.70 -8.27 23.32
N LEU A 122 2.92 -8.48 22.02
CA LEU A 122 1.95 -9.10 21.12
C LEU A 122 2.30 -10.57 20.88
N TYR A 123 1.27 -11.38 20.69
CA TYR A 123 1.39 -12.81 20.47
C TYR A 123 0.97 -13.20 19.07
N GLY A 124 1.86 -13.84 18.32
CA GLY A 124 1.59 -14.29 16.96
C GLY A 124 2.87 -14.57 16.20
N ASP A 125 2.75 -14.64 14.88
CA ASP A 125 3.88 -14.87 13.99
C ASP A 125 4.27 -13.54 13.36
N LYS A 126 5.41 -12.96 13.77
CA LYS A 126 5.84 -11.64 13.28
C LYS A 126 6.01 -11.61 11.76
N ASP A 127 6.46 -12.72 11.17
CA ASP A 127 6.66 -12.84 9.71
C ASP A 127 5.32 -13.04 8.95
N ARG A 128 4.21 -13.22 9.68
CA ARG A 128 2.84 -13.28 9.19
C ARG A 128 1.96 -12.33 10.01
N PRO A 129 2.10 -11.00 9.83
CA PRO A 129 1.46 -9.99 10.66
C PRO A 129 -0.07 -10.06 10.65
N GLU A 130 -0.68 -10.70 9.65
CA GLU A 130 -2.11 -11.02 9.63
C GLU A 130 -2.52 -11.96 10.77
N THR A 131 -1.58 -12.66 11.40
CA THR A 131 -1.81 -13.46 12.60
C THR A 131 -2.07 -12.62 13.85
N ILE A 132 -1.62 -11.36 13.84
CA ILE A 132 -1.67 -10.42 14.96
C ILE A 132 -2.71 -9.34 14.70
N LEU A 133 -2.76 -8.81 13.47
CA LEU A 133 -3.61 -7.70 13.08
C LEU A 133 -4.66 -8.11 12.05
N VAL A 134 -5.88 -7.62 12.23
CA VAL A 134 -6.98 -7.72 11.27
C VAL A 134 -7.57 -6.34 11.02
N PRO A 135 -8.16 -6.06 9.83
CA PRO A 135 -8.83 -4.80 9.58
C PRO A 135 -9.83 -4.45 10.69
N ASP A 136 -9.82 -3.19 11.15
CA ASP A 136 -10.80 -2.68 12.12
C ASP A 136 -11.87 -1.90 11.36
N ASN A 137 -13.12 -2.39 11.38
CA ASN A 137 -14.28 -1.81 10.71
C ASN A 137 -13.98 -1.31 9.28
N GLU A 138 -14.08 -2.19 8.28
CA GLU A 138 -13.61 -1.91 6.91
C GLU A 138 -14.17 -0.63 6.28
N ARG A 139 -15.42 -0.24 6.60
CA ARG A 139 -16.10 0.87 5.96
C ARG A 139 -16.94 1.67 6.94
N GLU A 140 -16.83 2.99 6.87
CA GLU A 140 -17.79 3.91 7.45
C GLU A 140 -18.31 4.83 6.35
N TRP A 141 -19.64 4.85 6.15
CA TRP A 141 -20.28 5.51 5.02
C TRP A 141 -19.73 5.03 3.66
N ARG A 142 -19.00 5.90 2.95
CA ARG A 142 -18.35 5.60 1.68
C ARG A 142 -16.83 5.51 1.79
N THR A 143 -16.27 5.72 2.98
CA THR A 143 -14.82 5.80 3.18
C THR A 143 -14.28 4.49 3.73
N TRP A 144 -13.25 3.97 3.06
CA TRP A 144 -12.48 2.83 3.56
C TRP A 144 -11.66 3.25 4.77
N ARG A 145 -11.79 2.53 5.88
CA ARG A 145 -10.97 2.82 7.06
C ARG A 145 -9.64 2.08 6.96
N PRO A 146 -8.51 2.80 7.12
CA PRO A 146 -7.19 2.19 6.98
C PRO A 146 -6.75 1.41 8.22
N GLY A 147 -7.50 1.52 9.32
CA GLY A 147 -7.15 0.96 10.62
C GLY A 147 -7.19 -0.56 10.69
N TYR A 148 -6.48 -1.05 11.70
CA TYR A 148 -6.40 -2.44 12.11
C TYR A 148 -6.69 -2.54 13.60
N ARG A 149 -6.99 -3.75 14.06
CA ARG A 149 -7.03 -4.08 15.47
C ARG A 149 -6.30 -5.38 15.71
N THR A 150 -5.83 -5.57 16.94
CA THR A 150 -5.29 -6.86 17.34
C THR A 150 -6.37 -7.94 17.31
N ARG A 151 -5.95 -9.18 17.00
CA ARG A 151 -6.73 -10.40 17.20
C ARG A 151 -5.98 -11.34 18.15
N ASP A 152 -6.75 -12.14 18.88
CA ASP A 152 -6.22 -13.19 19.77
C ASP A 152 -5.14 -12.68 20.73
N GLN A 153 -5.33 -11.47 21.28
CA GLN A 153 -4.50 -10.86 22.32
C GLN A 153 -5.31 -10.74 23.61
N GLU A 154 -4.63 -10.65 24.77
CA GLU A 154 -5.29 -10.37 26.05
C GLU A 154 -5.95 -8.99 26.07
N ARG A 155 -5.36 -8.01 25.39
CA ARG A 155 -5.89 -6.65 25.24
C ARG A 155 -6.06 -6.29 23.77
N GLY A 156 -7.23 -5.74 23.44
CA GLY A 156 -7.50 -5.16 22.13
C GLY A 156 -6.76 -3.83 21.96
N ILE A 157 -5.93 -3.71 20.92
CA ILE A 157 -5.25 -2.46 20.56
C ILE A 157 -5.68 -2.10 19.14
N ARG A 158 -6.03 -0.83 18.93
CA ARG A 158 -6.28 -0.27 17.60
C ARG A 158 -5.00 0.25 17.00
N PHE A 159 -4.82 -0.02 15.73
CA PHE A 159 -3.71 0.44 14.91
C PHE A 159 -4.27 1.38 13.85
N VAL A 160 -3.72 2.59 13.78
CA VAL A 160 -4.11 3.62 12.79
C VAL A 160 -2.88 4.05 11.99
N PRO A 161 -3.04 4.59 10.77
CA PRO A 161 -1.94 5.24 10.09
C PRO A 161 -1.27 6.29 10.98
N LEU A 162 0.05 6.23 11.08
CA LEU A 162 0.80 7.13 11.95
C LEU A 162 0.51 8.61 11.65
N TYR A 163 0.30 8.96 10.37
CA TYR A 163 0.01 10.33 9.95
C TYR A 163 -1.39 10.84 10.34
N GLU A 164 -2.30 9.96 10.80
CA GLU A 164 -3.64 10.34 11.29
C GLU A 164 -3.63 10.69 12.79
N ILE A 165 -2.55 10.40 13.50
CA ILE A 165 -2.46 10.67 14.95
C ILE A 165 -2.24 12.16 15.20
N VAL A 166 -3.07 12.72 16.08
CA VAL A 166 -2.97 14.13 16.52
C VAL A 166 -2.73 14.22 18.03
N ASN A 167 -3.66 13.76 18.86
CA ASN A 167 -3.63 13.91 20.32
C ASN A 167 -3.83 12.58 21.08
N GLU A 168 -3.33 11.48 20.52
CA GLU A 168 -3.41 10.15 21.14
C GLU A 168 -2.02 9.69 21.59
N ARG A 169 -1.97 8.91 22.68
CA ARG A 169 -0.74 8.18 23.04
C ARG A 169 -0.62 6.96 22.13
N TYR A 170 0.59 6.72 21.63
CA TYR A 170 0.85 5.61 20.73
C TYR A 170 2.26 5.07 20.87
N THR A 171 2.45 3.85 20.39
CA THR A 171 3.78 3.31 20.06
C THR A 171 3.76 2.74 18.64
N THR A 172 4.93 2.69 18.01
CA THR A 172 5.11 2.11 16.67
C THR A 172 5.72 0.72 16.70
N TYR A 173 6.49 0.40 17.73
CA TYR A 173 7.21 -0.86 17.86
C TYR A 173 6.63 -1.70 19.00
N PHE A 174 6.50 -2.99 18.75
CA PHE A 174 5.94 -3.97 19.68
C PHE A 174 6.82 -5.21 19.73
N PRO A 175 7.23 -5.69 20.92
CA PRO A 175 7.81 -7.01 21.03
C PRO A 175 6.77 -8.09 20.69
N VAL A 176 7.15 -9.04 19.84
CA VAL A 176 6.28 -10.12 19.35
C VAL A 176 6.82 -11.49 19.75
N ARG A 177 5.95 -12.36 20.27
CA ARG A 177 6.29 -13.77 20.55
C ARG A 177 5.28 -14.73 19.94
N LYS A 178 5.74 -15.90 19.49
CA LYS A 178 4.83 -16.99 19.14
C LYS A 178 4.12 -17.49 20.40
N ARG A 179 2.83 -17.84 20.30
CA ARG A 179 2.16 -18.61 21.36
C ARG A 179 2.78 -20.01 21.39
N GLY A 180 3.14 -20.45 22.59
CA GLY A 180 3.51 -21.85 22.86
C GLY A 180 2.30 -22.77 22.80
#